data_AF-A0A6A4TMV7-F1
#
_entry.id   AF-A0A6A4TMV7-F1
#
_cell.length_a   1.000
_cell.length_b   1.000
_cell.length_c   1.000
_cell.angle_alpha   90.00
_cell.angle_beta   90.00
_cell.angle_gamma   90.00
#
_symmetry.space_group_name_H-M   'P 1'
#
loop_
_entity.id
_entity.type
_entity.pdbx_description
1 polymer ?
#
loop_
_entity_poly.entity_id
_entity_poly.type
_entity_poly.pdbx_seq_one_letter_code
_entity_poly.pdbx_strand_id
1 'polypeptide(L)'
;MLMDVGGEVDAEADSLPPSSLKLYEAQFFGFTPQTCMLRVYGAFQDCLCDILPVVEKVCVRQLSKGGSDAAEELLRTRARECSRKLQQFLEDRFKQLSERMEALLVNRCLSVPPNVLLPEDQSHNNFPQDLQEVLRLESSLTDLQRAYEAEVCARQALLAELEEQKEVQKQLDGILTWVRELQAAWVKEGNGNFSESFRLVDSQGELSSIDMDSKLAQFTVGLTDMRHIVEFDMTSTKAWNCRVVTVTTWRFLS
;
A
#
# COMPACT_ATOMS: atom_id res chain seq x y z
N MET A 1 -49.36 -45.89 -12.56
CA MET A 1 -48.13 -45.59 -13.33
C MET A 1 -47.72 -44.17 -12.99
N LEU A 2 -46.72 -44.04 -12.14
CA LEU A 2 -45.92 -42.82 -11.97
C LEU A 2 -44.54 -43.35 -11.63
N MET A 3 -43.62 -43.19 -12.58
CA MET A 3 -42.25 -43.63 -12.49
C MET A 3 -41.50 -42.60 -11.64
N ASP A 4 -40.99 -43.05 -10.49
CA ASP A 4 -40.03 -42.30 -9.70
C ASP A 4 -38.63 -42.82 -10.05
N VAL A 5 -37.93 -42.05 -10.87
CA VAL A 5 -36.52 -42.24 -11.23
C VAL A 5 -35.89 -40.87 -11.08
N GLY A 6 -35.29 -40.63 -9.91
CA GLY A 6 -34.50 -39.44 -9.61
C GLY A 6 -33.39 -39.86 -8.67
N GLY A 7 -32.15 -39.88 -9.18
CA GLY A 7 -31.01 -40.50 -8.53
C GLY A 7 -30.60 -39.89 -7.20
N GLU A 8 -30.14 -40.76 -6.30
CA GLU A 8 -29.22 -40.40 -5.23
C GLU A 8 -27.90 -39.98 -5.88
N VAL A 9 -27.71 -38.67 -6.02
CA VAL A 9 -26.38 -38.09 -6.20
C VAL A 9 -25.81 -37.91 -4.80
N ASP A 10 -24.72 -38.60 -4.53
CA ASP A 10 -23.91 -38.54 -3.31
C ASP A 10 -23.78 -37.11 -2.78
N ALA A 11 -24.55 -36.79 -1.74
CA ALA A 11 -24.48 -35.54 -0.99
C ALA A 11 -23.54 -35.66 0.21
N GLU A 12 -22.44 -36.43 0.08
CA GLU A 12 -21.49 -36.71 1.17
C GLU A 12 -20.05 -36.32 0.83
N ALA A 13 -19.85 -35.38 -0.11
CA ALA A 13 -18.52 -34.87 -0.46
C ALA A 13 -18.15 -33.54 0.24
N ASP A 14 -19.09 -32.87 0.92
CA ASP A 14 -18.98 -31.42 1.17
C ASP A 14 -18.70 -30.98 2.61
N SER A 15 -18.15 -31.84 3.48
CA SER A 15 -17.74 -31.39 4.81
C SER A 15 -16.58 -32.18 5.42
N LEU A 16 -15.50 -32.35 4.67
CA LEU A 16 -14.23 -32.73 5.30
C LEU A 16 -13.68 -31.51 6.07
N PRO A 17 -13.43 -31.61 7.39
CA PRO A 17 -12.93 -30.49 8.18
C PRO A 17 -11.55 -30.05 7.65
N PRO A 18 -11.22 -28.75 7.66
CA PRO A 18 -9.98 -28.22 7.09
C PRO A 18 -8.71 -28.81 7.74
N SER A 19 -8.82 -29.31 8.98
CA SER A 19 -7.75 -30.04 9.68
C SER A 19 -7.40 -31.39 9.05
N SER A 20 -8.31 -32.00 8.27
CA SER A 20 -8.06 -33.25 7.56
C SER A 20 -7.25 -33.05 6.27
N LEU A 21 -7.23 -31.82 5.73
CA LEU A 21 -6.67 -31.51 4.41
C LEU A 21 -5.15 -31.27 4.41
N LYS A 22 -4.48 -31.30 5.57
CA LYS A 22 -3.01 -31.15 5.69
C LYS A 22 -2.48 -29.92 4.93
N LEU A 23 -3.08 -28.75 5.22
CA LEU A 23 -2.80 -27.51 4.49
C LEU A 23 -1.37 -27.01 4.68
N TYR A 24 -0.78 -27.27 5.85
CA TYR A 24 0.60 -26.88 6.12
C TYR A 24 1.59 -27.67 5.27
N GLU A 25 1.34 -28.97 5.12
CA GLU A 25 2.09 -29.81 4.19
C GLU A 25 1.87 -29.37 2.74
N ALA A 26 0.66 -28.95 2.37
CA ALA A 26 0.37 -28.48 1.02
C ALA A 26 1.11 -27.18 0.66
N GLN A 27 1.34 -26.29 1.62
CA GLN A 27 2.20 -25.12 1.44
C GLN A 27 3.64 -25.52 1.09
N PHE A 28 4.18 -26.55 1.75
CA PHE A 28 5.54 -27.04 1.48
C PHE A 28 5.66 -27.83 0.17
N PHE A 29 4.73 -28.75 -0.10
CA PHE A 29 4.81 -29.65 -1.26
C PHE A 29 4.18 -29.08 -2.54
N GLY A 30 3.34 -28.05 -2.44
CA GLY A 30 2.56 -27.51 -3.56
C GLY A 30 1.37 -28.37 -3.97
N PHE A 31 1.07 -29.44 -3.22
CA PHE A 31 -0.09 -30.31 -3.38
C PHE A 31 -0.46 -30.94 -2.04
N THR A 32 -1.73 -31.34 -1.88
CA THR A 32 -2.15 -32.08 -0.68
C THR A 32 -1.67 -33.53 -0.75
N PRO A 33 -1.17 -34.11 0.36
CA PRO A 33 -0.76 -35.51 0.41
C PRO A 33 -1.85 -36.48 -0.12
N GLN A 34 -3.12 -36.19 0.15
CA GLN A 34 -4.27 -36.98 -0.27
C GLN A 34 -4.41 -37.00 -1.79
N THR A 35 -4.27 -35.86 -2.47
CA THR A 35 -4.32 -35.82 -3.94
C THR A 35 -3.14 -36.56 -4.58
N CYS A 36 -1.96 -36.50 -3.97
CA CYS A 36 -0.81 -37.30 -4.41
C CYS A 36 -1.12 -38.80 -4.31
N MET A 37 -1.65 -39.24 -3.17
CA MET A 37 -1.98 -40.65 -2.93
C MET A 37 -3.08 -41.16 -3.86
N LEU A 38 -4.10 -40.35 -4.15
CA LEU A 38 -5.14 -40.69 -5.11
C LEU A 38 -4.56 -40.93 -6.51
N ARG A 39 -3.62 -40.10 -6.96
CA ARG A 39 -2.94 -40.27 -8.26
C ARG A 39 -2.07 -41.52 -8.30
N VAL A 40 -1.35 -41.81 -7.22
CA VAL A 40 -0.55 -43.03 -7.08
C VAL A 40 -1.44 -44.26 -7.12
N TYR A 41 -2.54 -44.28 -6.35
CA TYR A 41 -3.51 -45.35 -6.35
C TYR A 41 -4.08 -45.61 -7.76
N GLY A 42 -4.52 -44.55 -8.44
CA GLY A 42 -5.03 -44.64 -9.81
C GLY A 42 -4.01 -45.23 -10.78
N ALA A 43 -2.75 -44.77 -10.74
CA ALA A 43 -1.70 -45.30 -11.60
C ALA A 43 -1.44 -46.80 -11.39
N PHE A 44 -1.46 -47.28 -10.14
CA PHE A 44 -1.34 -48.71 -9.85
C PHE A 44 -2.55 -49.51 -10.33
N GLN A 45 -3.77 -48.98 -10.15
CA GLN A 45 -4.98 -49.60 -10.62
C GLN A 45 -5.01 -49.73 -12.15
N ASP A 46 -4.63 -48.67 -12.86
CA ASP A 46 -4.51 -48.66 -14.31
C ASP A 46 -3.49 -49.71 -14.78
N CYS A 47 -2.33 -49.81 -14.12
CA CYS A 47 -1.33 -50.83 -14.42
C CYS A 47 -1.88 -52.26 -14.25
N LEU A 48 -2.66 -52.53 -13.20
CA LEU A 48 -3.28 -53.84 -12.98
C LEU A 48 -4.29 -54.16 -14.09
N CYS A 49 -5.12 -53.17 -14.45
CA CYS A 49 -6.10 -53.27 -15.52
C CYS A 49 -5.45 -53.50 -16.90
N ASP A 50 -4.27 -52.94 -17.15
CA ASP A 50 -3.55 -53.08 -18.41
C ASP A 50 -2.80 -54.42 -18.54
N ILE A 51 -2.21 -54.92 -17.46
CA ILE A 51 -1.38 -56.15 -17.49
C ILE A 51 -2.25 -57.41 -17.64
N LEU A 52 -3.36 -57.51 -16.91
CA LEU A 52 -4.17 -58.73 -16.87
C LEU A 52 -4.72 -59.17 -18.25
N PRO A 53 -5.26 -58.27 -19.10
CA PRO A 53 -5.66 -58.61 -20.47
C PRO A 53 -4.49 -59.08 -21.34
N VAL A 54 -3.27 -58.57 -21.11
CA VAL A 54 -2.07 -59.03 -21.84
C VAL A 54 -1.74 -60.46 -21.44
N VAL A 55 -1.77 -60.77 -20.14
CA VAL A 55 -1.57 -62.13 -19.63
C VAL A 55 -2.63 -63.08 -20.18
N GLU A 56 -3.91 -62.67 -20.16
CA GLU A 56 -5.03 -63.43 -20.75
C GLU A 56 -4.76 -63.77 -22.22
N LYS A 57 -4.41 -62.75 -23.04
CA LYS A 57 -4.11 -62.91 -24.47
C LYS A 57 -2.93 -63.85 -24.71
N VAL A 58 -1.86 -63.75 -23.91
CA VAL A 58 -0.69 -64.63 -24.05
C VAL A 58 -1.06 -66.07 -23.69
N CYS A 59 -1.79 -66.29 -22.61
CA CYS A 59 -2.26 -67.63 -22.21
C CYS A 59 -3.11 -68.28 -23.31
N VAL A 60 -4.11 -67.56 -23.85
CA VAL A 60 -4.95 -68.07 -24.95
C VAL A 60 -4.08 -68.43 -26.16
N ARG A 61 -3.21 -67.52 -26.60
CA ARG A 61 -2.34 -67.75 -27.77
C ARG A 61 -1.39 -68.93 -27.62
N GLN A 62 -0.91 -69.21 -26.41
CA GLN A 62 0.00 -70.32 -26.18
C GLN A 62 -0.75 -71.66 -26.10
N LEU A 63 -1.94 -71.66 -25.49
CA LEU A 63 -2.75 -72.87 -25.29
C LEU A 63 -3.59 -73.24 -26.53
N SER A 64 -3.84 -72.31 -27.45
CA SER A 64 -4.58 -72.57 -28.70
C SER A 64 -3.71 -73.14 -29.83
N LYS A 65 -2.38 -73.22 -29.66
CA LYS A 65 -1.46 -73.73 -30.67
C LYS A 65 -1.79 -75.18 -31.05
N GLY A 66 -2.33 -75.37 -32.27
CA GLY A 66 -2.67 -76.69 -32.81
C GLY A 66 -4.09 -77.19 -32.49
N GLY A 67 -4.95 -76.35 -31.90
CA GLY A 67 -6.37 -76.66 -31.64
C GLY A 67 -7.31 -76.29 -32.79
N SER A 68 -8.58 -76.71 -32.70
CA SER A 68 -9.65 -76.24 -33.59
C SER A 68 -10.24 -74.90 -33.10
N ASP A 69 -10.84 -74.15 -34.02
CA ASP A 69 -11.42 -72.81 -33.74
C ASP A 69 -12.47 -72.83 -32.61
N ALA A 70 -13.27 -73.89 -32.54
CA ALA A 70 -14.25 -74.10 -31.47
C ALA A 70 -13.61 -74.33 -30.08
N ALA A 71 -12.44 -74.99 -30.03
CA ALA A 71 -11.71 -75.18 -28.77
C ALA A 71 -11.05 -73.87 -28.32
N GLU A 72 -10.64 -73.01 -29.25
CA GLU A 72 -10.06 -71.71 -28.95
C GLU A 72 -11.08 -70.74 -28.33
N GLU A 73 -12.32 -70.70 -28.84
CA GLU A 73 -13.40 -69.89 -28.23
C GLU A 73 -13.74 -70.33 -26.80
N LEU A 74 -13.76 -71.64 -26.55
CA LEU A 74 -13.95 -72.19 -25.20
C LEU A 74 -12.78 -71.83 -24.26
N LEU A 75 -11.56 -71.79 -24.79
CA LEU A 75 -10.38 -71.35 -24.05
C LEU A 75 -10.44 -69.84 -23.74
N ARG A 76 -10.85 -69.00 -24.70
CA ARG A 76 -11.03 -67.56 -24.50
C ARG A 76 -12.04 -67.26 -23.40
N THR A 77 -13.20 -67.88 -23.44
CA THR A 77 -14.26 -67.67 -22.43
C THR A 77 -13.82 -68.10 -21.03
N ARG A 78 -13.16 -69.26 -20.91
CA ARG A 78 -12.59 -69.72 -19.62
C ARG A 78 -11.44 -68.84 -19.14
N ALA A 79 -10.55 -68.42 -20.04
CA ALA A 79 -9.46 -67.51 -19.70
C ALA A 79 -9.99 -66.16 -19.22
N ARG A 80 -11.04 -65.63 -19.86
CA ARG A 80 -11.70 -64.38 -19.46
C ARG A 80 -12.33 -64.48 -18.07
N GLU A 81 -13.02 -65.58 -17.79
CA GLU A 81 -13.61 -65.82 -16.47
C GLU A 81 -12.53 -65.94 -15.38
N CYS A 82 -11.46 -66.70 -15.66
CA CYS A 82 -10.32 -66.85 -14.75
C CYS A 82 -9.61 -65.50 -14.51
N SER A 83 -9.37 -64.72 -15.57
CA SER A 83 -8.75 -63.40 -15.47
C SER A 83 -9.59 -62.43 -14.65
N ARG A 84 -10.92 -62.46 -14.77
CA ARG A 84 -11.82 -61.64 -13.93
C ARG A 84 -11.76 -62.01 -12.45
N LYS A 85 -11.75 -63.31 -12.14
CA LYS A 85 -11.60 -63.79 -10.75
C LYS A 85 -10.25 -63.40 -10.16
N LEU A 86 -9.17 -63.50 -10.96
CA LEU A 86 -7.84 -63.05 -10.56
C LEU A 86 -7.80 -61.52 -10.37
N GLN A 87 -8.42 -60.76 -11.27
CA GLN A 87 -8.51 -59.31 -11.17
C GLN A 87 -9.17 -58.88 -9.87
N GLN A 88 -10.35 -59.43 -9.56
CA GLN A 88 -11.07 -59.12 -8.33
C GLN A 88 -10.24 -59.44 -7.08
N PHE A 89 -9.59 -60.61 -7.07
CA PHE A 89 -8.69 -60.98 -5.98
C PHE A 89 -7.52 -60.00 -5.81
N LEU A 90 -6.90 -59.58 -6.91
CA LEU A 90 -5.78 -58.63 -6.88
C LEU A 90 -6.23 -57.23 -6.47
N GLU A 91 -7.39 -56.76 -6.91
CA GLU A 91 -7.98 -55.48 -6.52
C GLU A 91 -8.28 -55.42 -5.02
N ASP A 92 -8.91 -56.46 -4.46
CA ASP A 92 -9.21 -56.54 -3.03
C ASP A 92 -7.92 -56.53 -2.19
N ARG A 93 -6.91 -57.28 -2.63
CA ARG A 93 -5.60 -57.33 -1.95
C ARG A 93 -4.83 -56.02 -2.11
N PHE A 94 -4.89 -55.40 -3.29
CA PHE A 94 -4.26 -54.12 -3.55
C PHE A 94 -4.87 -53.03 -2.68
N LYS A 95 -6.20 -52.97 -2.58
CA LYS A 95 -6.91 -52.01 -1.72
C LYS A 95 -6.38 -52.06 -0.28
N GLN A 96 -6.36 -53.24 0.34
CA GLN A 96 -5.85 -53.42 1.71
C GLN A 96 -4.38 -53.00 1.88
N LEU A 97 -3.54 -53.26 0.89
CA LEU A 97 -2.13 -52.88 0.94
C LEU A 97 -1.93 -51.39 0.68
N SER A 98 -2.73 -50.81 -0.21
CA SER A 98 -2.69 -49.41 -0.58
C SER A 98 -3.10 -48.50 0.57
N GLU A 99 -4.12 -48.88 1.37
CA GLU A 99 -4.52 -48.15 2.58
C GLU A 99 -3.37 -48.09 3.60
N ARG A 100 -2.65 -49.21 3.79
CA ARG A 100 -1.47 -49.26 4.68
C ARG A 100 -0.30 -48.45 4.14
N MET A 101 -0.06 -48.52 2.83
CA MET A 101 0.98 -47.76 2.15
C MET A 101 0.70 -46.25 2.25
N GLU A 102 -0.53 -45.84 1.98
CA GLU A 102 -1.02 -44.47 2.12
C GLU A 102 -0.76 -43.95 3.53
N ALA A 103 -1.21 -44.69 4.55
CA ALA A 103 -0.98 -44.29 5.94
C ALA A 103 0.51 -44.10 6.26
N LEU A 104 1.41 -44.93 5.71
CA LEU A 104 2.85 -44.77 5.93
C LEU A 104 3.41 -43.56 5.19
N LEU A 105 3.09 -43.40 3.91
CA LEU A 105 3.59 -42.30 3.09
C LEU A 105 3.10 -40.94 3.61
N VAL A 106 1.80 -40.84 3.93
CA VAL A 106 1.18 -39.60 4.43
C VAL A 106 1.71 -39.21 5.81
N ASN A 107 2.07 -40.18 6.67
CA ASN A 107 2.52 -39.89 8.04
C ASN A 107 4.04 -39.80 8.21
N ARG A 108 4.83 -40.27 7.23
CA ARG A 108 6.30 -40.32 7.34
C ARG A 108 7.03 -39.55 6.24
N CYS A 109 6.44 -39.48 5.05
CA CYS A 109 7.10 -38.87 3.89
C CYS A 109 6.44 -37.53 3.51
N LEU A 110 5.11 -37.48 3.52
CA LEU A 110 4.31 -36.32 3.14
C LEU A 110 3.73 -35.63 4.39
N SER A 111 4.57 -35.48 5.42
CA SER A 111 4.22 -34.85 6.68
C SER A 111 5.32 -33.87 7.08
N VAL A 112 4.94 -32.64 7.41
CA VAL A 112 5.84 -31.70 8.05
C VAL A 112 5.80 -31.97 9.56
N PRO A 113 6.94 -32.24 10.22
CA PRO A 113 6.94 -32.47 11.66
C PRO A 113 6.39 -31.26 12.43
N PRO A 114 5.60 -31.45 13.49
CA PRO A 114 4.94 -30.35 14.20
C PRO A 114 5.92 -29.38 14.87
N ASN A 115 7.17 -29.80 15.06
CA ASN A 115 8.22 -29.00 15.70
C ASN A 115 9.05 -28.19 14.69
N VAL A 116 8.73 -28.31 13.39
CA VAL A 116 9.48 -27.67 12.31
C VAL A 116 8.60 -26.58 11.71
N LEU A 117 9.13 -25.36 11.71
CA LEU A 117 8.55 -24.24 10.97
C LEU A 117 9.15 -24.19 9.58
N LEU A 118 8.29 -23.97 8.59
CA LEU A 118 8.74 -23.73 7.22
C LEU A 118 9.52 -22.41 7.13
N PRO A 119 10.46 -22.28 6.18
CA PRO A 119 11.23 -21.06 5.98
C PRO A 119 10.35 -19.80 5.80
N GLU A 120 9.21 -19.96 5.14
CA GLU A 120 8.23 -18.90 4.89
C GLU A 120 7.63 -18.34 6.19
N ASP A 121 7.57 -19.17 7.24
CA ASP A 121 6.93 -18.82 8.52
C ASP A 121 7.94 -18.38 9.59
N GLN A 122 9.23 -18.27 9.26
CA GLN A 122 10.26 -17.88 10.24
C GLN A 122 10.00 -16.50 10.86
N SER A 123 9.38 -15.59 10.10
CA SER A 123 8.98 -14.26 10.59
C SER A 123 8.02 -14.36 11.78
N HIS A 124 7.09 -15.31 11.76
CA HIS A 124 6.13 -15.53 12.84
C HIS A 124 6.79 -15.99 14.14
N ASN A 125 7.93 -16.68 14.07
CA ASN A 125 8.70 -17.11 15.24
C ASN A 125 9.64 -16.02 15.76
N ASN A 126 10.29 -15.28 14.87
CA ASN A 126 11.23 -14.23 15.25
C ASN A 126 10.53 -12.97 15.75
N PHE A 127 9.34 -12.70 15.22
CA PHE A 127 8.53 -11.53 15.55
C PHE A 127 7.08 -12.00 15.75
N PRO A 128 6.78 -12.68 16.88
CA PRO A 128 5.40 -12.97 17.24
C PRO A 128 4.71 -11.63 17.49
N GLN A 129 4.07 -11.08 16.46
CA GLN A 129 3.43 -9.79 16.54
C GLN A 129 2.20 -9.92 17.42
N ASP A 130 2.23 -9.28 18.58
CA ASP A 130 1.04 -9.04 19.37
C ASP A 130 0.12 -8.08 18.59
N LEU A 131 -1.16 -8.42 18.50
CA LEU A 131 -2.15 -7.60 17.80
C LEU A 131 -2.16 -6.17 18.36
N GLN A 132 -1.93 -6.03 19.67
CA GLN A 132 -1.84 -4.73 20.31
C GLN A 132 -0.64 -3.91 19.82
N GLU A 133 0.50 -4.55 19.55
CA GLU A 133 1.68 -3.87 19.02
C GLU A 133 1.48 -3.41 17.57
N VAL A 134 0.84 -4.24 16.74
CA VAL A 134 0.48 -3.87 15.36
C VAL A 134 -0.41 -2.63 15.35
N LEU A 135 -1.48 -2.62 16.16
CA LEU A 135 -2.38 -1.48 16.26
C LEU A 135 -1.67 -0.21 16.76
N ARG A 136 -0.73 -0.35 17.70
CA ARG A 136 0.10 0.76 18.19
C ARG A 136 1.03 1.32 17.11
N LEU A 137 1.60 0.45 16.27
CA LEU A 137 2.45 0.87 15.16
C LEU A 137 1.63 1.58 14.08
N GLU A 138 0.44 1.06 13.75
CA GLU A 138 -0.49 1.71 12.83
C GLU A 138 -0.91 3.09 13.33
N SER A 139 -1.27 3.22 14.62
CA SER A 139 -1.61 4.52 15.20
C SER A 139 -0.42 5.48 15.16
N SER A 140 0.77 5.02 15.55
CA SER A 140 1.99 5.83 15.50
C SER A 140 2.34 6.29 14.08
N LEU A 141 2.08 5.46 13.07
CA LEU A 141 2.30 5.83 11.66
C LEU A 141 1.35 6.95 11.24
N THR A 142 0.07 6.85 11.61
CA THR A 142 -0.93 7.90 11.29
C THR A 142 -0.61 9.22 11.99
N ASP A 143 -0.16 9.18 13.25
CA ASP A 143 0.23 10.37 14.00
C ASP A 143 1.47 11.03 13.42
N LEU A 144 2.47 10.22 13.02
CA LEU A 144 3.68 10.72 12.39
C LEU A 144 3.38 11.37 11.04
N GLN A 145 2.48 10.80 10.24
CA GLN A 145 2.09 11.37 8.96
C GLN A 145 1.36 12.70 9.13
N ARG A 146 0.46 12.80 10.12
CA ARG A 146 -0.23 14.06 10.45
C ARG A 146 0.77 15.14 10.89
N ALA A 147 1.74 14.76 11.73
CA ALA A 147 2.79 15.68 12.19
C ALA A 147 3.66 16.16 11.01
N TYR A 148 4.04 15.25 10.11
CA TYR A 148 4.80 15.58 8.91
C TYR A 148 4.05 16.59 8.02
N GLU A 149 2.75 16.38 7.78
CA GLU A 149 1.93 17.29 6.98
C GLU A 149 1.84 18.69 7.63
N ALA A 150 1.66 18.73 8.96
CA ALA A 150 1.65 19.98 9.71
C ALA A 150 2.99 20.73 9.63
N GLU A 151 4.11 20.03 9.74
CA GLU A 151 5.46 20.62 9.60
C GLU A 151 5.72 21.15 8.19
N VAL A 152 5.28 20.43 7.15
CA VAL A 152 5.35 20.91 5.76
C VAL A 152 4.54 22.20 5.59
N CYS A 153 3.34 22.27 6.16
CA CYS A 153 2.51 23.46 6.13
C CYS A 153 3.15 24.62 6.90
N ALA A 154 3.69 24.37 8.10
CA ALA A 154 4.38 25.36 8.91
C ALA A 154 5.59 25.94 8.17
N ARG A 155 6.41 25.07 7.55
CA ARG A 155 7.53 25.51 6.71
C ARG A 155 7.08 26.41 5.57
N GLN A 156 5.99 26.06 4.89
CA GLN A 156 5.47 26.87 3.80
C GLN A 156 4.97 28.24 4.28
N ALA A 157 4.34 28.31 5.47
CA ALA A 157 3.93 29.56 6.09
C ALA A 157 5.13 30.45 6.45
N LEU A 158 6.17 29.87 7.05
CA LEU A 158 7.41 30.60 7.39
C LEU A 158 8.12 31.15 6.14
N LEU A 159 8.15 30.39 5.04
CA LEU A 159 8.71 30.88 3.78
C LEU A 159 7.92 32.05 3.20
N ALA A 160 6.58 32.04 3.34
CA ALA A 160 5.74 33.15 2.90
C ALA A 160 5.95 34.40 3.76
N GLU A 161 6.03 34.25 5.08
CA GLU A 161 6.32 35.36 6.02
C GLU A 161 7.70 35.96 5.77
N LEU A 162 8.71 35.13 5.48
CA LEU A 162 10.05 35.60 5.16
C LEU A 162 10.07 36.44 3.87
N GLU A 163 9.24 36.12 2.88
CA GLU A 163 9.14 36.92 1.65
C GLU A 163 8.42 38.24 1.90
N GLU A 164 7.40 38.26 2.75
CA GLU A 164 6.74 39.49 3.19
C GLU A 164 7.71 40.42 3.93
N GLN A 165 8.50 39.88 4.84
CA GLN A 165 9.51 40.66 5.58
C GLN A 165 10.55 41.30 4.65
N LYS A 166 10.96 40.62 3.57
CA LYS A 166 11.87 41.20 2.57
C LYS A 166 11.23 42.37 1.83
N GLU A 167 9.95 42.28 1.48
CA GLU A 167 9.28 43.38 0.78
C GLU A 167 9.14 44.60 1.70
N VAL A 168 8.74 44.39 2.97
CA VAL A 168 8.69 45.48 3.97
C VAL A 168 10.08 46.11 4.18
N GLN A 169 11.13 45.29 4.24
CA GLN A 169 12.51 45.79 4.36
C GLN A 169 12.91 46.66 3.17
N LYS A 170 12.59 46.23 1.95
CA LYS A 170 12.83 46.99 0.72
C LYS A 170 12.08 48.32 0.71
N GLN A 171 10.83 48.34 1.19
CA GLN A 171 10.06 49.57 1.34
C GLN A 171 10.72 50.53 2.34
N LEU A 172 11.16 50.03 3.49
CA LEU A 172 11.85 50.82 4.51
C LEU A 172 13.17 51.40 4.00
N ASP A 173 13.96 50.60 3.27
CA ASP A 173 15.20 51.04 2.62
C ASP A 173 14.93 52.13 1.58
N GLY A 174 13.82 52.03 0.85
CA GLY A 174 13.33 53.07 -0.06
C GLY A 174 13.05 54.38 0.67
N ILE A 175 12.31 54.33 1.78
CA ILE A 175 12.01 55.49 2.62
C ILE A 175 13.29 56.11 3.19
N LEU A 176 14.21 55.29 3.72
CA LEU A 176 15.49 55.77 4.26
C LEU A 176 16.38 56.41 3.19
N THR A 177 16.31 55.93 1.95
CA THR A 177 17.02 56.52 0.81
C THR A 177 16.40 57.87 0.47
N TRP A 178 15.07 57.94 0.37
CA TRP A 178 14.34 59.18 0.13
C TRP A 178 14.60 60.24 1.21
N VAL A 179 14.57 59.89 2.50
CA VAL A 179 14.90 60.83 3.59
C VAL A 179 16.31 61.39 3.44
N ARG A 180 17.27 60.54 3.04
CA ARG A 180 18.66 60.97 2.79
C ARG A 180 18.76 61.90 1.58
N GLU A 181 18.04 61.62 0.51
CA GLU A 181 17.97 62.48 -0.68
C GLU A 181 17.34 63.84 -0.36
N LEU A 182 16.25 63.86 0.41
CA LEU A 182 15.60 65.09 0.87
C LEU A 182 16.55 65.94 1.72
N GLN A 183 17.24 65.31 2.67
CA GLN A 183 18.25 65.98 3.48
C GLN A 183 19.39 66.55 2.61
N ALA A 184 19.84 65.79 1.61
CA ALA A 184 20.90 66.25 0.70
C ALA A 184 20.43 67.40 -0.21
N ALA A 185 19.19 67.38 -0.69
CA ALA A 185 18.61 68.46 -1.49
C ALA A 185 18.49 69.76 -0.66
N TRP A 186 18.01 69.66 0.59
CA TRP A 186 17.92 70.78 1.52
C TRP A 186 19.27 71.45 1.77
N VAL A 187 20.32 70.65 2.00
CA VAL A 187 21.69 71.16 2.19
C VAL A 187 22.22 71.83 0.92
N LYS A 188 21.90 71.31 -0.27
CA LYS A 188 22.31 71.90 -1.56
C LYS A 188 21.66 73.25 -1.84
N GLU A 189 20.46 73.48 -1.33
CA GLU A 189 19.71 74.74 -1.50
C GLU A 189 20.20 75.86 -0.57
N GLY A 190 21.28 75.61 0.19
CA GLY A 190 21.96 76.60 1.02
C GLY A 190 21.42 76.68 2.45
N ASN A 191 20.45 75.85 2.82
CA ASN A 191 20.00 75.72 4.19
C ASN A 191 20.95 74.76 4.94
N GLY A 192 21.43 75.17 6.11
CA GLY A 192 22.31 74.34 6.95
C GLY A 192 21.60 73.09 7.49
N ASN A 193 22.06 72.57 8.63
CA ASN A 193 21.37 71.47 9.28
C ASN A 193 19.89 71.84 9.56
N PHE A 194 18.95 70.93 9.32
CA PHE A 194 17.51 71.20 9.50
C PHE A 194 17.20 71.71 10.92
N SER A 195 17.92 71.19 11.92
CA SER A 195 17.83 71.64 13.33
C SER A 195 18.42 73.02 13.59
N GLU A 196 19.42 73.45 12.80
CA GLU A 196 19.99 74.81 12.91
C GLU A 196 19.10 75.83 12.22
N SER A 197 18.46 75.46 11.10
CA SER A 197 17.50 76.30 10.39
C SER A 197 16.28 76.65 11.24
N PHE A 198 15.72 75.69 11.98
CA PHE A 198 14.62 75.95 12.93
C PHE A 198 15.07 76.82 14.12
N ARG A 199 16.29 76.63 14.63
CA ARG A 199 16.83 77.46 15.73
C ARG A 199 17.06 78.91 15.33
N LEU A 200 17.46 79.15 14.08
CA LEU A 200 17.58 80.50 13.52
C LEU A 200 16.20 81.18 13.39
N VAL A 201 15.16 80.41 13.07
CA VAL A 201 13.77 80.90 13.00
C VAL A 201 13.21 81.21 14.41
N ASP A 202 13.44 80.35 15.40
CA ASP A 202 13.03 80.59 16.79
C ASP A 202 13.76 81.78 17.44
N SER A 203 14.91 82.20 16.90
CA SER A 203 15.69 83.34 17.38
C SER A 203 15.48 84.63 16.59
N GLN A 204 14.74 84.60 15.46
CA GLN A 204 14.34 85.78 14.70
C GLN A 204 12.82 85.97 14.78
N GLY A 205 12.39 86.70 15.81
CA GLY A 205 10.98 87.05 16.02
C GLY A 205 10.38 88.05 15.01
N GLU A 206 11.12 88.64 14.08
CA GLU A 206 10.58 89.61 13.12
C GLU A 206 11.32 89.60 11.76
N LEU A 207 10.54 89.63 10.67
CA LEU A 207 10.88 89.68 9.22
C LEU A 207 11.41 88.35 8.60
N SER A 208 10.82 87.69 7.59
CA SER A 208 9.94 88.10 6.48
C SER A 208 8.97 86.97 6.09
N SER A 209 7.66 87.23 6.12
CA SER A 209 6.58 86.23 5.95
C SER A 209 6.47 85.56 4.57
N ILE A 210 7.16 86.06 3.53
CA ILE A 210 6.90 85.65 2.13
C ILE A 210 7.83 84.51 1.65
N ASP A 211 9.06 84.42 2.17
CA ASP A 211 10.01 83.35 1.81
C ASP A 211 9.67 82.02 2.50
N MET A 212 9.12 82.09 3.71
CA MET A 212 8.77 80.90 4.49
C MET A 212 7.52 80.21 3.94
N ASP A 213 6.51 80.95 3.47
CA ASP A 213 5.30 80.39 2.86
C ASP A 213 5.62 79.66 1.54
N SER A 214 6.58 80.16 0.75
CA SER A 214 7.02 79.47 -0.46
C SER A 214 7.82 78.19 -0.17
N LYS A 215 8.65 78.20 0.87
CA LYS A 215 9.44 77.02 1.31
C LYS A 215 8.56 75.97 1.99
N LEU A 216 7.59 76.40 2.80
CA LEU A 216 6.57 75.52 3.39
C LEU A 216 5.67 74.92 2.31
N ALA A 217 5.28 75.68 1.29
CA ALA A 217 4.50 75.20 0.15
C ALA A 217 5.25 74.12 -0.65
N GLN A 218 6.56 74.29 -0.92
CA GLN A 218 7.36 73.25 -1.57
C GLN A 218 7.50 72.00 -0.70
N PHE A 219 7.66 72.17 0.62
CA PHE A 219 7.70 71.06 1.58
C PHE A 219 6.34 70.34 1.67
N THR A 220 5.22 71.07 1.63
CA THR A 220 3.88 70.47 1.59
C THR A 220 3.59 69.77 0.27
N VAL A 221 4.05 70.31 -0.86
CA VAL A 221 3.92 69.65 -2.18
C VAL A 221 4.67 68.31 -2.19
N GLY A 222 5.88 68.26 -1.63
CA GLY A 222 6.64 67.01 -1.44
C GLY A 222 5.97 66.02 -0.48
N LEU A 223 5.26 66.52 0.54
CA LEU A 223 4.44 65.71 1.46
C LEU A 223 3.12 65.22 0.82
N THR A 224 2.51 65.95 -0.11
CA THR A 224 1.31 65.47 -0.82
C THR A 224 1.62 64.38 -1.85
N ASP A 225 2.81 64.41 -2.46
CA ASP A 225 3.28 63.32 -3.32
C ASP A 225 3.43 61.99 -2.53
N MET A 226 3.75 62.10 -1.23
CA MET A 226 3.78 60.99 -0.27
C MET A 226 2.40 60.32 -0.09
N ARG A 227 1.30 61.09 -0.17
CA ARG A 227 -0.06 60.53 -0.01
C ARG A 227 -0.44 59.64 -1.19
N HIS A 228 -0.03 60.02 -2.41
CA HIS A 228 -0.29 59.23 -3.60
C HIS A 228 0.60 57.98 -3.72
N ILE A 229 1.82 58.00 -3.17
CA ILE A 229 2.71 56.82 -3.17
C ILE A 229 2.30 55.81 -2.08
N VAL A 230 1.81 56.28 -0.92
CA VAL A 230 1.38 55.40 0.18
C VAL A 230 -0.07 54.91 0.03
N GLU A 231 -0.99 55.67 -0.60
CA GLU A 231 -2.37 55.19 -0.84
C GLU A 231 -2.47 54.18 -2.00
N PHE A 232 -1.49 54.09 -2.91
CA PHE A 232 -1.59 53.24 -4.10
C PHE A 232 -1.45 51.72 -3.82
N ASP A 233 -1.10 51.30 -2.61
CA ASP A 233 -0.88 49.87 -2.30
C ASP A 233 -1.77 49.30 -1.16
N MET A 234 -2.78 50.05 -0.69
CA MET A 234 -3.75 49.55 0.31
C MET A 234 -4.98 48.85 -0.30
N THR A 235 -5.10 48.75 -1.63
CA THR A 235 -6.23 48.04 -2.27
C THR A 235 -5.99 46.53 -2.44
N SER A 236 -4.73 46.08 -2.29
CA SER A 236 -4.34 44.66 -2.34
C SER A 236 -4.56 43.90 -1.02
N THR A 237 -5.04 44.57 0.03
CA THR A 237 -5.31 43.98 1.36
C THR A 237 -6.60 43.16 1.40
N LYS A 238 -7.44 43.17 0.34
CA LYS A 238 -8.65 42.33 0.30
C LYS A 238 -8.34 40.83 0.14
N ALA A 239 -7.15 40.47 -0.31
CA ALA A 239 -6.69 39.08 -0.31
C ALA A 239 -6.25 38.57 1.08
N TRP A 240 -6.01 39.47 2.03
CA TRP A 240 -5.52 39.13 3.37
C TRP A 240 -6.61 38.57 4.30
N ASN A 241 -7.84 39.09 4.21
CA ASN A 241 -8.93 38.66 5.08
C ASN A 241 -9.47 37.25 4.77
N CYS A 242 -9.25 36.72 3.57
CA CYS A 242 -9.66 35.34 3.25
C CYS A 242 -8.69 34.27 3.74
N ARG A 243 -7.42 34.61 4.08
CA ARG A 243 -6.41 33.63 4.55
C ARG A 243 -6.22 33.62 6.07
N VAL A 244 -6.44 34.73 6.76
CA VAL A 244 -6.30 34.78 8.24
C VAL A 244 -7.44 34.07 8.96
N VAL A 245 -8.65 34.02 8.37
CA VAL A 245 -9.82 33.33 8.94
C VAL A 245 -9.67 31.80 8.94
N THR A 246 -8.93 31.24 7.98
CA THR A 246 -8.69 29.78 7.92
C THR A 246 -7.58 29.32 8.86
N VAL A 247 -6.61 30.18 9.21
CA VAL A 247 -5.52 29.83 10.15
C VAL A 247 -5.95 29.98 11.61
N THR A 248 -6.82 30.95 11.92
CA THR A 248 -7.27 31.19 13.30
C THR A 248 -8.30 30.18 13.79
N THR A 249 -9.06 29.54 12.90
CA THR A 249 -10.05 28.51 13.26
C THR A 249 -9.42 27.18 13.68
N TRP A 250 -8.17 26.90 13.30
CA TRP A 250 -7.46 25.68 13.73
C TRP A 250 -6.82 25.78 15.13
N ARG A 251 -6.69 27.00 15.69
CA ARG A 251 -6.12 27.21 17.04
C ARG A 251 -7.12 27.01 18.19
N PHE A 252 -8.38 26.71 17.90
CA PHE A 252 -9.45 26.59 18.92
C PHE A 252 -10.11 25.19 18.98
N LEU A 253 -9.62 24.21 18.21
CA LEU A 253 -10.05 22.81 18.27
C LEU A 253 -8.81 21.91 18.38
N SER A 254 -8.15 21.97 19.53
CA SER A 254 -7.16 20.99 20.01
C SER A 254 -7.20 20.96 21.53
#